data_AF-A0A9D8QV69-F1
#
_entry.id   AF-A0A9D8QV69-F1
#
_cell.length_a   1.000
_cell.length_b   1.000
_cell.length_c   1.000
_cell.angle_alpha   90.00
_cell.angle_beta   90.00
_cell.angle_gamma   90.00
#
_symmetry.space_group_name_H-M   'P 1'
#
loop_
_entity.id
_entity.type
_entity.pdbx_description
1 polymer ?
#
loop_
_entity_poly.entity_id
_entity_poly.type
_entity_poly.pdbx_seq_one_letter_code
_entity_poly.pdbx_strand_id
1 'polypeptide(L)'
;MKKFLTLCAVAFAMTALAQEEQTAPDYGDFTIDAQLRGRGEFRTGVGNLSDGTSAANLMVNERVRLSFGWERKNLTLKIAAQHTGLWQDGGQKNSAGTLSLHEAWARMALGKGFFAQAGRQEISYDDERLFGRHDWSAT
;
A
#
# COMPACT_ATOMS: atom_id res chain seq x y z
N MET A 1 -31.06 13.72 58.37
CA MET A 1 -30.56 12.52 57.66
C MET A 1 -31.22 12.32 56.29
N LYS A 2 -32.55 12.20 56.20
CA LYS A 2 -33.26 11.95 54.92
C LYS A 2 -33.01 13.01 53.83
N LYS A 3 -32.98 14.30 54.19
CA LYS A 3 -32.71 15.43 53.25
C LYS A 3 -31.27 15.47 52.72
N PHE A 4 -30.31 14.93 53.48
CA PHE A 4 -28.91 14.86 53.08
C PHE A 4 -28.68 13.72 52.09
N LEU A 5 -29.37 12.59 52.33
CA LEU A 5 -29.33 11.42 51.47
C LEU A 5 -29.97 11.68 50.09
N THR A 6 -31.06 12.44 50.04
CA THR A 6 -31.67 12.86 48.76
C THR A 6 -30.80 13.86 48.00
N LEU A 7 -30.10 14.75 48.68
CA LEU A 7 -29.18 15.69 48.02
C LEU A 7 -28.01 14.95 47.35
N CYS A 8 -27.44 13.95 48.02
CA CYS A 8 -26.39 13.12 47.45
C CYS A 8 -26.88 12.27 46.26
N ALA A 9 -28.10 11.72 46.33
CA ALA A 9 -28.67 10.93 45.23
C ALA A 9 -28.93 11.78 43.98
N VAL A 10 -29.38 13.04 44.15
CA VAL A 10 -29.58 13.98 43.04
C VAL A 10 -28.25 14.43 42.45
N ALA A 11 -27.22 14.68 43.28
CA ALA A 11 -25.89 15.01 42.81
C ALA A 11 -25.27 13.86 42.00
N PHE A 12 -25.46 12.62 42.44
CA PHE A 12 -24.97 11.43 41.72
C PHE A 12 -25.70 11.19 40.39
N ALA A 13 -27.02 11.44 40.34
CA ALA A 13 -27.80 11.37 39.11
C ALA A 13 -27.40 12.47 38.10
N MET A 14 -27.10 13.68 38.59
CA MET A 14 -26.62 14.79 37.76
C MET A 14 -25.22 14.51 37.17
N THR A 15 -24.32 13.89 37.95
CA THR A 15 -23.01 13.46 37.43
C THR A 15 -23.10 12.33 36.41
N ALA A 16 -24.08 11.42 36.55
CA ALA A 16 -24.31 10.35 35.59
C ALA A 16 -24.93 10.86 34.27
N LEU A 17 -25.78 11.88 34.34
CA LEU A 17 -26.36 12.56 33.16
C LEU A 17 -25.37 13.50 32.46
N ALA A 18 -24.31 13.93 33.15
CA ALA A 18 -23.27 14.82 32.64
C ALA A 18 -22.04 14.09 32.05
N GLN A 19 -22.04 12.74 32.01
CA GLN A 19 -21.12 12.01 31.15
C GLN A 19 -21.60 12.13 29.69
N GLU A 20 -21.41 13.30 29.09
CA GLU A 20 -21.17 13.33 27.65
C GLU A 20 -19.87 12.57 27.42
N GLU A 21 -19.96 11.48 26.66
CA GLU A 21 -18.79 10.78 26.15
C GLU A 21 -18.04 11.79 25.27
N GLN A 22 -16.96 12.37 25.81
CA GLN A 22 -16.06 13.22 25.05
C GLN A 22 -15.30 12.34 24.07
N THR A 23 -15.98 11.96 22.98
CA THR A 23 -15.38 11.23 21.88
C THR A 23 -14.35 12.15 21.26
N ALA A 24 -13.07 11.86 21.50
CA ALA A 24 -11.99 12.54 20.80
C ALA A 24 -12.27 12.48 19.29
N PRO A 25 -12.02 13.57 18.54
CA PRO A 25 -12.22 13.55 17.11
C PRO A 25 -11.36 12.45 16.48
N ASP A 26 -12.03 11.44 15.92
CA ASP A 26 -11.40 10.36 15.18
C ASP A 26 -11.05 10.86 13.78
N TYR A 27 -9.78 11.23 13.59
CA TYR A 27 -9.22 11.76 12.35
C TYR A 27 -8.79 10.66 11.36
N GLY A 28 -8.80 9.39 11.78
CA GLY A 28 -8.22 8.28 11.02
C GLY A 28 -6.70 8.23 11.08
N ASP A 29 -6.15 7.07 10.68
CA ASP A 29 -4.73 6.79 10.66
C ASP A 29 -4.15 7.07 9.27
N PHE A 30 -3.05 7.83 9.21
CA PHE A 30 -2.35 8.14 7.97
C PHE A 30 -0.99 7.45 7.94
N THR A 31 -0.63 6.85 6.80
CA THR A 31 0.62 6.11 6.62
C THR A 31 1.33 6.56 5.35
N ILE A 32 2.66 6.62 5.42
CA ILE A 32 3.53 6.87 4.27
C ILE A 32 4.55 5.73 4.22
N ASP A 33 4.71 5.11 3.06
CA ASP A 33 5.76 4.12 2.83
C ASP A 33 6.61 4.50 1.63
N ALA A 34 7.92 4.29 1.75
CA ALA A 34 8.87 4.45 0.66
C ALA A 34 9.65 3.15 0.48
N GLN A 35 9.72 2.68 -0.77
CA GLN A 35 10.47 1.49 -1.14
C GLN A 35 11.50 1.87 -2.20
N LEU A 36 12.78 1.62 -1.90
CA LEU A 36 13.88 1.66 -2.85
C LEU A 36 14.36 0.23 -3.08
N ARG A 37 14.45 -0.18 -4.34
CA ARG A 37 14.89 -1.53 -4.70
C ARG A 37 15.80 -1.47 -5.92
N GLY A 38 17.00 -2.04 -5.81
CA GLY A 38 17.93 -2.23 -6.92
C GLY A 38 18.16 -3.73 -7.17
N ARG A 39 18.38 -4.12 -8.44
CA ARG A 39 18.83 -5.48 -8.80
C ARG A 39 19.84 -5.41 -9.93
N GLY A 40 21.05 -5.85 -9.65
CA GLY A 40 22.03 -6.17 -10.67
C GLY A 40 21.78 -7.57 -11.23
N GLU A 41 21.85 -7.70 -12.54
CA GLU A 41 21.74 -8.96 -13.26
C GLU A 41 22.85 -9.05 -14.29
N PHE A 42 23.57 -10.16 -14.25
CA PHE A 42 24.55 -10.51 -15.26
C PHE A 42 23.96 -11.66 -16.07
N ARG A 43 23.72 -11.42 -17.35
CA ARG A 43 23.04 -12.38 -18.22
C ARG A 43 23.87 -12.71 -19.45
N THR A 44 23.91 -13.99 -19.78
CA THR A 44 24.54 -14.52 -21.00
C THR A 44 23.57 -15.50 -21.64
N GLY A 45 23.30 -15.37 -22.94
CA GLY A 45 22.37 -16.27 -23.66
C GLY A 45 20.91 -16.16 -23.19
N VAL A 46 20.33 -14.96 -23.22
CA VAL A 46 18.90 -14.79 -22.88
C VAL A 46 18.04 -15.36 -24.01
N GLY A 47 17.26 -16.41 -23.73
CA GLY A 47 16.29 -17.00 -24.67
C GLY A 47 16.83 -18.14 -25.55
N ASN A 48 18.15 -18.33 -25.63
CA ASN A 48 18.82 -19.43 -26.34
C ASN A 48 20.02 -19.91 -25.52
N LEU A 49 20.48 -21.15 -25.72
CA LEU A 49 21.77 -21.58 -25.17
C LEU A 49 22.87 -20.62 -25.68
N SER A 50 23.74 -20.19 -24.77
CA SER A 50 24.90 -19.38 -25.16
C SER A 50 25.75 -20.16 -26.15
N ASP A 51 26.05 -19.55 -27.28
CA ASP A 51 26.96 -20.03 -28.32
C ASP A 51 28.44 -19.83 -27.96
N GLY A 52 28.74 -19.36 -26.74
CA GLY A 52 30.09 -19.03 -26.29
C GLY A 52 30.66 -17.73 -26.89
N THR A 53 29.98 -17.14 -27.87
CA THR A 53 30.35 -15.88 -28.54
C THR A 53 29.41 -14.71 -28.20
N SER A 54 28.24 -15.00 -27.61
CA SER A 54 27.27 -14.00 -27.16
C SER A 54 27.87 -13.09 -26.10
N ALA A 55 27.86 -11.78 -26.36
CA ALA A 55 28.26 -10.78 -25.38
C ALA A 55 27.39 -10.87 -24.12
N ALA A 56 28.03 -10.88 -22.95
CA ALA A 56 27.32 -10.82 -21.68
C ALA A 56 26.75 -9.41 -21.47
N ASN A 57 25.53 -9.34 -20.93
CA ASN A 57 24.88 -8.08 -20.60
C ASN A 57 24.82 -7.90 -19.09
N LEU A 58 25.35 -6.77 -18.63
CA LEU A 58 25.11 -6.28 -17.28
C LEU A 58 23.90 -5.35 -17.30
N MET A 59 22.93 -5.64 -16.44
CA MET A 59 21.70 -4.87 -16.29
C MET A 59 21.52 -4.51 -14.81
N VAL A 60 21.19 -3.26 -14.51
CA VAL A 60 20.80 -2.80 -13.18
C VAL A 60 19.39 -2.24 -13.26
N ASN A 61 18.44 -2.91 -12.62
CA ASN A 61 17.08 -2.43 -12.46
C ASN A 61 16.96 -1.61 -11.19
N GLU A 62 16.29 -0.46 -11.28
CA GLU A 62 15.96 0.39 -10.13
C GLU A 62 14.45 0.57 -10.01
N ARG A 63 13.97 0.63 -8.77
CA ARG A 63 12.58 0.91 -8.47
C ARG A 63 12.46 1.77 -7.23
N VAL A 64 11.70 2.86 -7.37
CA VAL A 64 11.28 3.72 -6.28
C VAL A 64 9.77 3.70 -6.22
N ARG A 65 9.19 3.31 -5.09
CA ARG A 65 7.74 3.38 -4.86
C ARG A 65 7.48 4.23 -3.63
N LEU A 66 6.57 5.18 -3.77
CA LEU A 66 6.08 6.02 -2.68
C LEU A 66 4.58 5.79 -2.55
N SER A 67 4.13 5.35 -1.39
CA SER A 67 2.72 5.13 -1.09
C SER A 67 2.24 5.98 0.07
N PHE A 68 0.98 6.36 -0.04
CA PHE A 68 0.22 7.05 0.98
C PHE A 68 -1.04 6.23 1.26
N GLY A 69 -1.27 5.93 2.52
CA GLY A 69 -2.43 5.22 3.03
C GLY A 69 -3.21 6.10 4.00
N TRP A 70 -4.52 5.97 3.99
CA TRP A 70 -5.37 6.57 5.01
C TRP A 70 -6.49 5.60 5.38
N GLU A 71 -6.72 5.39 6.67
CA GLU A 71 -7.72 4.48 7.19
C GLU A 71 -8.58 5.15 8.24
N ARG A 72 -9.90 5.00 8.12
CA ARG A 72 -10.84 5.48 9.13
C ARG A 72 -12.08 4.61 9.19
N LYS A 73 -12.33 4.01 10.35
CA LYS A 73 -13.51 3.17 10.63
C LYS A 73 -13.69 2.04 9.61
N ASN A 74 -14.48 2.27 8.57
CA ASN A 74 -14.80 1.29 7.53
C ASN A 74 -14.27 1.66 6.15
N LEU A 75 -13.46 2.72 6.02
CA LEU A 75 -12.90 3.19 4.76
C LEU A 75 -11.37 3.18 4.81
N THR A 76 -10.75 2.53 3.84
CA THR A 76 -9.31 2.53 3.62
C THR A 76 -9.02 3.06 2.22
N LEU A 77 -8.10 4.01 2.11
CA LEU A 77 -7.66 4.60 0.86
C LEU A 77 -6.16 4.33 0.69
N LYS A 78 -5.74 4.05 -0.54
CA LYS A 78 -4.32 3.89 -0.87
C LYS A 78 -4.03 4.48 -2.24
N ILE A 79 -2.95 5.25 -2.32
CA ILE A 79 -2.35 5.70 -3.56
C ILE A 79 -0.85 5.42 -3.54
N ALA A 80 -0.30 4.87 -4.61
CA ALA A 80 1.11 4.54 -4.72
C ALA A 80 1.64 4.90 -6.11
N ALA A 81 2.62 5.79 -6.15
CA ALA A 81 3.37 6.12 -7.35
C ALA A 81 4.65 5.28 -7.41
N GLN A 82 5.03 4.83 -8.60
CA GLN A 82 6.19 4.00 -8.82
C GLN A 82 7.01 4.52 -10.00
N HIS A 83 8.30 4.70 -9.78
CA HIS A 83 9.30 4.89 -10.81
C HIS A 83 10.10 3.60 -11.00
N THR A 84 10.32 3.18 -12.24
CA THR A 84 11.16 2.03 -12.60
C THR A 84 12.15 2.41 -13.69
N GLY A 85 13.44 2.20 -13.44
CA GLY A 85 14.52 2.45 -14.39
C GLY A 85 15.32 1.17 -14.69
N LEU A 86 15.94 1.15 -15.87
CA LEU A 86 16.84 0.09 -16.29
C LEU A 86 18.12 0.72 -16.84
N TRP A 87 19.24 0.37 -16.23
CA TRP A 87 20.58 0.71 -16.67
C TRP A 87 21.20 -0.52 -17.33
N GLN A 88 21.58 -0.44 -18.60
CA GLN A 88 22.19 -1.57 -19.31
C GLN A 88 23.32 -1.08 -20.24
N ASP A 89 24.36 -1.89 -20.36
CA ASP A 89 25.40 -1.72 -21.37
C ASP A 89 24.91 -2.19 -22.76
N GLY A 90 25.01 -1.34 -23.78
CA GLY A 90 24.57 -1.65 -25.16
C GLY A 90 23.33 -0.91 -25.70
N GLY A 91 22.81 0.10 -25.00
CA GLY A 91 21.87 1.08 -25.56
C GLY A 91 20.52 0.52 -26.01
N GLN A 92 19.57 0.34 -25.08
CA GLN A 92 18.15 0.31 -25.44
C GLN A 92 17.64 1.74 -25.68
N LYS A 93 16.81 1.94 -26.71
CA LYS A 93 16.24 3.25 -27.09
C LYS A 93 15.29 3.88 -26.04
N ASN A 94 14.97 3.18 -24.95
CA ASN A 94 14.06 3.61 -23.88
C ASN A 94 14.71 3.53 -22.48
N SER A 95 15.94 4.02 -22.31
CA SER A 95 16.63 4.09 -21.01
C SER A 95 16.03 5.09 -20.02
N ALA A 96 14.99 5.85 -20.42
CA ALA A 96 14.30 6.77 -19.54
C ALA A 96 13.35 5.98 -18.64
N GLY A 97 13.61 5.96 -17.33
CA GLY A 97 12.77 5.27 -16.37
C GLY A 97 11.30 5.70 -16.47
N THR A 98 10.38 4.75 -16.28
CA THR A 98 8.94 4.97 -16.38
C THR A 98 8.37 5.37 -15.04
N LEU A 99 7.66 6.50 -15.00
CA LEU A 99 6.80 6.85 -13.86
C LEU A 99 5.40 6.29 -14.13
N SER A 100 4.88 5.54 -13.16
CA SER A 100 3.60 4.84 -13.24
C SER A 100 2.83 4.95 -11.93
N LEU A 101 1.51 4.83 -12.02
CA LEU A 101 0.64 4.66 -10.84
C LEU A 101 0.55 3.17 -10.52
N HIS A 102 1.09 2.74 -9.39
CA HIS A 102 1.10 1.33 -8.99
C HIS A 102 -0.24 0.92 -8.39
N GLU A 103 -0.73 1.67 -7.41
CA GLU A 103 -2.03 1.47 -6.76
C GLU A 103 -2.76 2.81 -6.63
N ALA A 104 -4.07 2.78 -6.77
CA ALA A 104 -4.98 3.89 -6.48
C ALA A 104 -6.37 3.31 -6.28
N TRP A 105 -6.72 3.01 -5.03
CA TRP A 105 -7.97 2.33 -4.71
C TRP A 105 -8.57 2.80 -3.38
N ALA A 106 -9.87 2.56 -3.26
CA ALA A 106 -10.63 2.73 -2.04
C ALA A 106 -11.29 1.39 -1.67
N ARG A 107 -11.20 1.02 -0.39
CA ARG A 107 -11.83 -0.17 0.19
C ARG A 107 -12.83 0.25 1.26
N MET A 108 -14.04 -0.28 1.18
CA MET A 108 -15.08 -0.12 2.18
C MET A 108 -15.43 -1.46 2.82
N ALA A 109 -15.31 -1.54 4.15
CA ALA A 109 -15.77 -2.69 4.92
C ALA A 109 -17.30 -2.64 5.08
N LEU A 110 -17.97 -3.71 4.67
CA LEU A 110 -19.43 -3.86 4.76
C LEU A 110 -19.87 -4.64 6.01
N GLY A 111 -18.90 -5.15 6.78
CA GLY A 111 -19.12 -5.95 7.98
C GLY A 111 -19.14 -7.46 7.70
N LYS A 112 -19.03 -8.27 8.76
CA LYS A 112 -19.04 -9.74 8.69
C LYS A 112 -17.99 -10.34 7.73
N GLY A 113 -16.84 -9.67 7.60
CA GLY A 113 -15.75 -10.08 6.70
C GLY A 113 -15.93 -9.68 5.23
N PHE A 114 -17.04 -9.04 4.86
CA PHE A 114 -17.25 -8.52 3.51
C PHE A 114 -16.67 -7.13 3.34
N PHE A 115 -16.11 -6.88 2.16
CA PHE A 115 -15.65 -5.57 1.72
C PHE A 115 -15.92 -5.38 0.24
N ALA A 116 -16.03 -4.12 -0.18
CA ALA A 116 -15.98 -3.72 -1.58
C ALA A 116 -14.73 -2.88 -1.79
N GLN A 117 -13.96 -3.17 -2.82
CA GLN A 117 -12.77 -2.39 -3.18
C GLN A 117 -12.84 -2.02 -4.66
N ALA A 118 -12.56 -0.76 -4.97
CA ALA A 118 -12.63 -0.23 -6.32
C ALA A 118 -11.43 0.68 -6.60
N GLY A 119 -10.96 0.64 -7.85
CA GLY A 119 -9.82 1.41 -8.34
C GLY A 119 -8.75 0.51 -8.94
N ARG A 120 -7.57 1.08 -9.16
CA ARG A 120 -6.39 0.34 -9.59
C ARG A 120 -5.78 -0.34 -8.37
N GLN A 121 -5.89 -1.65 -8.30
CA GLN A 121 -5.43 -2.45 -7.17
C GLN A 121 -4.56 -3.61 -7.63
N GLU A 122 -3.74 -4.08 -6.72
CA GLU A 122 -3.02 -5.32 -6.90
C GLU A 122 -3.94 -6.51 -6.58
N ILE A 123 -3.83 -7.59 -7.36
CA ILE A 123 -4.55 -8.84 -7.13
C ILE A 123 -3.52 -9.97 -7.14
N SER A 124 -3.36 -10.62 -6.00
CA SER A 124 -2.55 -11.83 -5.83
C SER A 124 -3.45 -12.93 -5.25
N TYR A 125 -3.41 -14.12 -5.86
CA TYR A 125 -4.27 -15.24 -5.51
C TYR A 125 -3.47 -16.53 -5.43
N ASP A 126 -3.50 -17.18 -4.25
CA ASP A 126 -2.89 -18.48 -3.98
C ASP A 126 -1.40 -18.51 -4.39
N ASP A 127 -0.99 -19.47 -5.24
CA ASP A 127 0.37 -19.57 -5.77
C ASP A 127 0.67 -18.57 -6.91
N GLU A 128 -0.13 -17.50 -7.04
CA GLU A 128 0.02 -16.43 -8.04
C GLU A 128 -0.10 -16.88 -9.50
N ARG A 129 -0.64 -18.09 -9.71
CA ARG A 129 -0.75 -18.72 -11.04
C ARG A 129 -1.85 -18.11 -11.92
N LEU A 130 -2.95 -17.65 -11.32
CA LEU A 130 -4.05 -16.98 -12.02
C LEU A 130 -3.93 -15.47 -11.94
N PHE A 131 -3.74 -14.96 -10.71
CA PHE A 131 -3.49 -13.56 -10.44
C PHE A 131 -2.25 -13.48 -9.58
N GLY A 132 -1.18 -12.90 -10.13
CA GLY A 132 0.11 -12.82 -9.49
C GLY A 132 0.60 -11.41 -9.35
N ARG A 133 1.33 -11.15 -8.27
CA ARG A 133 1.98 -9.86 -8.08
C ARG A 133 3.22 -9.82 -8.95
N HIS A 134 3.09 -9.23 -10.13
CA HIS A 134 4.22 -9.08 -11.01
C HIS A 134 5.11 -7.89 -10.60
N ASP A 135 5.88 -8.09 -9.53
CA ASP A 135 6.67 -7.06 -8.88
C ASP A 135 8.00 -6.78 -9.61
N TRP A 136 8.32 -7.49 -10.70
CA TRP A 136 9.59 -7.31 -11.43
C TRP A 136 9.48 -7.28 -12.96
N SER A 137 8.38 -6.81 -13.55
CA SER A 137 8.48 -6.43 -14.97
C SER A 137 9.01 -5.01 -15.07
N ALA A 138 9.86 -4.79 -16.06
CA ALA A 138 10.25 -3.47 -16.53
C ALA A 138 9.37 -2.98 -17.70
N THR A 139 8.24 -3.64 -17.99
CA THR A 139 7.33 -3.26 -19.09
C THR A 139 6.55 -2.00 -18.78
#